data_AF-A0A5C9EI14-F1
#
_entry.id   AF-A0A5C9EI14-F1
#
_cell.length_a   1.000
_cell.length_b   1.000
_cell.length_c   1.000
_cell.angle_alpha   90.00
_cell.angle_beta   90.00
_cell.angle_gamma   90.00
#
_symmetry.space_group_name_H-M   'P 1'
#
loop_
_entity.id
_entity.type
_entity.pdbx_description
1 polymer ?
#
loop_
_entity_poly.entity_id
_entity_poly.type
_entity_poly.pdbx_seq_one_letter_code
_entity_poly.pdbx_strand_id
1 'polypeptide(L)'
;MYNINSKEHLGNKIEKKEKSDKKPKNKYKIFFIISLILVSFLAIGWISQIVVYYQLKGEYNQARNQITELEEQVKDLETILDNIDESTDIGLHFMQNIIFDTNYGTEGWNYWIQVPFENYFYFRLYQDHTVQRSSYTTLANSIENFCNASSVYFMAQTVIEVCSDKNDDEEICNAILNLVQDKGNFTPCIHYISEEDDMPKYPIETICEGGGDCEDKSILFVSLLESVGYDTILIIIPGHCFAGVYLAETPTWGDGWYVEYNGKEYYTCETTMEGWRVGDLPSSSQGQEIYVSEVVC
;
A
#
# COMPACT_ATOMS: atom_id res chain seq x y z
N MET A 1 46.99 32.44 -64.42
CA MET A 1 47.27 32.74 -65.85
C MET A 1 46.21 32.06 -66.71
N TYR A 2 45.94 32.57 -67.92
CA TYR A 2 44.94 32.00 -68.83
C TYR A 2 45.48 30.78 -69.58
N ASN A 3 44.62 29.78 -69.84
CA ASN A 3 44.16 29.50 -71.21
C ASN A 3 43.05 28.44 -71.24
N ILE A 4 42.11 28.63 -72.18
CA ILE A 4 41.14 27.64 -72.67
C ILE A 4 41.45 27.46 -74.15
N ASN A 5 41.30 26.25 -74.71
CA ASN A 5 41.25 26.05 -76.17
C ASN A 5 40.35 24.86 -76.55
N SER A 6 40.06 24.75 -77.85
CA SER A 6 38.79 24.22 -78.38
C SER A 6 38.86 22.85 -79.09
N LYS A 7 37.69 22.38 -79.54
CA LYS A 7 37.45 21.10 -80.24
C LYS A 7 37.79 21.15 -81.74
N GLU A 8 38.24 20.02 -82.29
CA GLU A 8 37.68 19.32 -83.47
C GLU A 8 37.88 17.79 -83.28
N HIS A 9 37.16 16.81 -83.85
CA HIS A 9 36.01 16.69 -84.78
C HIS A 9 36.31 16.04 -86.16
N LEU A 10 35.23 15.59 -86.84
CA LEU A 10 35.15 14.63 -87.96
C LEU A 10 35.64 13.20 -87.65
N GLY A 11 35.14 12.13 -88.28
CA GLY A 11 34.11 12.05 -89.34
C GLY A 11 33.35 10.72 -89.37
N ASN A 12 32.23 10.70 -90.10
CA ASN A 12 31.27 9.58 -90.15
C ASN A 12 31.62 8.50 -91.18
N LYS A 13 31.10 7.28 -90.96
CA LYS A 13 30.48 6.49 -92.04
C LYS A 13 29.28 5.69 -91.52
N ILE A 14 28.19 5.67 -92.29
CA ILE A 14 26.91 5.01 -91.96
C ILE A 14 26.42 4.29 -93.21
N GLU A 15 25.91 3.06 -93.06
CA GLU A 15 25.01 2.45 -94.04
C GLU A 15 23.72 1.94 -93.39
N LYS A 16 22.65 1.82 -94.20
CA LYS A 16 21.29 1.41 -93.81
C LYS A 16 21.12 -0.10 -94.16
N LYS A 17 20.03 -0.84 -93.93
CA LYS A 17 18.55 -0.62 -93.83
C LYS A 17 17.98 -1.81 -92.99
N GLU A 18 16.70 -2.05 -92.66
CA GLU A 18 15.35 -1.51 -92.96
C GLU A 18 14.48 -1.74 -91.67
N LYS A 19 13.22 -2.16 -91.79
CA LYS A 19 12.32 -2.71 -90.75
C LYS A 19 11.36 -3.74 -91.40
N SER A 20 10.76 -4.63 -90.62
CA SER A 20 9.54 -5.36 -91.02
C SER A 20 8.62 -5.61 -89.82
N ASP A 21 7.30 -5.49 -90.01
CA ASP A 21 6.30 -5.58 -88.94
C ASP A 21 5.78 -7.00 -88.70
N LYS A 22 5.46 -7.34 -87.45
CA LYS A 22 4.81 -8.61 -87.07
C LYS A 22 3.77 -8.43 -85.96
N LYS A 23 2.59 -9.02 -86.15
CA LYS A 23 1.45 -9.00 -85.20
C LYS A 23 1.79 -9.64 -83.84
N PRO A 24 1.11 -9.26 -82.73
CA PRO A 24 1.70 -9.25 -81.39
C PRO A 24 1.61 -10.59 -80.62
N LYS A 25 2.22 -11.67 -81.13
CA LYS A 25 2.44 -12.91 -80.33
C LYS A 25 3.30 -12.68 -79.07
N ASN A 26 4.02 -11.55 -78.98
CA ASN A 26 4.82 -11.21 -77.80
C ASN A 26 4.02 -10.76 -76.58
N LYS A 27 2.82 -10.15 -76.72
CA LYS A 27 2.14 -9.54 -75.55
C LYS A 27 1.83 -10.57 -74.46
N TYR A 28 1.24 -11.71 -74.82
CA TYR A 28 0.94 -12.78 -73.85
C TYR A 28 2.21 -13.41 -73.24
N LYS A 29 3.31 -13.53 -73.99
CA LYS A 29 4.60 -13.98 -73.45
C LYS A 29 5.16 -12.99 -72.43
N ILE A 30 5.08 -11.69 -72.71
CA ILE A 30 5.53 -10.62 -71.81
C ILE A 30 4.69 -10.63 -70.52
N PHE A 31 3.36 -10.72 -70.61
CA PHE A 31 2.49 -10.85 -69.43
C PHE A 31 2.80 -12.11 -68.60
N PHE A 32 3.06 -13.26 -69.24
CA PHE A 32 3.44 -14.49 -68.55
C PHE A 32 4.78 -14.37 -67.82
N ILE A 33 5.78 -13.73 -68.44
CA ILE A 33 7.09 -13.46 -67.83
C ILE A 33 6.96 -12.48 -66.65
N ILE A 34 6.18 -11.40 -66.80
CA ILE A 34 5.92 -10.45 -65.71
C ILE A 34 5.18 -11.12 -64.54
N SER A 35 4.23 -12.01 -64.82
CA SER A 35 3.53 -12.80 -63.81
C SER A 35 4.48 -13.74 -63.06
N LEU A 36 5.37 -14.45 -63.76
CA LEU A 36 6.41 -15.28 -63.13
C LEU A 36 7.37 -14.46 -62.25
N ILE A 37 7.77 -13.27 -62.71
CA ILE A 37 8.61 -12.36 -61.92
C ILE A 37 7.88 -11.92 -60.65
N LEU A 38 6.62 -11.49 -60.75
CA LEU A 38 5.79 -11.11 -59.59
C LEU A 38 5.62 -12.26 -58.60
N VAL A 39 5.31 -13.46 -59.07
CA VAL A 39 5.19 -14.66 -58.21
C VAL A 39 6.53 -15.00 -57.54
N SER A 40 7.65 -14.88 -58.24
CA SER A 40 8.98 -15.09 -57.65
C SER A 40 9.35 -14.04 -56.60
N PHE A 41 8.98 -12.77 -56.82
CA PHE A 41 9.24 -11.68 -55.88
C PHE A 41 8.40 -11.81 -54.61
N LEU A 42 7.13 -12.21 -54.75
CA LEU A 42 6.26 -12.58 -53.63
C LEU A 42 6.83 -13.79 -52.87
N ALA A 43 7.26 -14.84 -53.56
CA ALA A 43 7.85 -16.03 -52.93
C ALA A 43 9.13 -15.69 -52.13
N ILE A 44 9.99 -14.82 -52.66
CA ILE A 44 11.18 -14.32 -51.94
C ILE A 44 10.78 -13.54 -50.67
N GLY A 45 9.75 -12.70 -50.75
CA GLY A 45 9.21 -11.99 -49.57
C GLY A 45 8.69 -12.94 -48.49
N TRP A 46 7.92 -13.96 -48.87
CA TRP A 46 7.43 -15.00 -47.95
C TRP A 46 8.58 -15.81 -47.33
N ILE A 47 9.58 -16.21 -48.12
CA ILE A 47 10.77 -16.91 -47.61
C ILE A 47 11.54 -16.03 -46.61
N SER A 48 11.71 -14.74 -46.90
CA SER A 48 12.37 -13.79 -45.99
C SER A 48 11.60 -13.63 -44.67
N GLN A 49 10.27 -13.58 -44.71
CA GLN A 49 9.45 -13.53 -43.50
C GLN A 49 9.56 -14.82 -42.67
N ILE A 50 9.62 -15.98 -43.33
CA ILE A 50 9.82 -17.28 -42.67
C ILE A 50 11.19 -17.34 -41.97
N VAL A 51 12.25 -16.87 -42.61
CA VAL A 51 13.60 -16.83 -41.99
C VAL A 51 13.61 -15.92 -40.76
N VAL A 52 13.03 -14.72 -40.85
CA VAL A 52 12.93 -13.78 -39.72
C VAL A 52 12.08 -14.37 -38.58
N TYR A 53 10.97 -15.05 -38.89
CA TYR A 53 10.16 -15.75 -37.89
C TYR A 53 10.97 -16.81 -37.13
N TYR A 54 11.74 -17.65 -37.84
CA TYR A 54 12.54 -18.69 -37.18
C TYR A 54 13.70 -18.11 -36.35
N GLN A 55 14.31 -17.00 -36.77
CA GLN A 55 15.32 -16.30 -35.97
C GLN A 55 14.71 -15.72 -34.69
N LEU A 56 13.64 -14.90 -34.80
CA LEU A 56 12.96 -14.30 -33.65
C LEU A 56 12.42 -15.36 -32.67
N LYS A 57 12.00 -16.53 -33.18
CA LYS A 57 11.59 -17.67 -32.36
C LYS A 57 12.75 -18.30 -31.59
N GLY A 58 13.95 -18.32 -32.17
CA GLY A 58 15.18 -18.74 -31.48
C GLY A 58 15.54 -17.77 -30.35
N GLU A 59 15.56 -16.48 -30.65
CA GLU A 59 15.83 -15.39 -29.69
C GLU A 59 14.81 -15.38 -28.54
N TYR A 60 13.51 -15.51 -28.84
CA TYR A 60 12.44 -15.64 -27.84
C TYR A 60 12.62 -16.87 -26.95
N ASN A 61 12.94 -18.04 -27.52
CA ASN A 61 13.16 -19.25 -26.73
C ASN A 61 14.39 -19.12 -25.82
N GLN A 62 15.46 -18.48 -26.28
CA GLN A 62 16.66 -18.23 -25.47
C GLN A 62 16.34 -17.29 -24.31
N ALA A 63 15.68 -16.15 -24.58
CA ALA A 63 15.27 -15.20 -23.55
C ALA A 63 14.31 -15.84 -22.53
N ARG A 64 13.39 -16.70 -22.98
CA ARG A 64 12.48 -17.45 -22.09
C ARG A 64 13.23 -18.42 -21.18
N ASN A 65 14.21 -19.17 -21.70
CA ASN A 65 15.01 -20.05 -20.86
C ASN A 65 15.81 -19.27 -19.81
N GLN A 66 16.39 -18.12 -20.19
CA GLN A 66 17.10 -17.24 -19.26
C GLN A 66 16.18 -16.66 -18.18
N ILE A 67 14.92 -16.35 -18.50
CA ILE A 67 13.92 -15.96 -17.49
C ILE A 67 13.66 -17.11 -16.52
N THR A 68 13.46 -18.34 -16.99
CA THR A 68 13.22 -19.48 -16.09
C THR A 68 14.45 -19.88 -15.25
N GLU A 69 15.67 -19.74 -15.79
CA GLU A 69 16.91 -19.88 -15.01
C GLU A 69 17.03 -18.80 -13.91
N LEU A 70 16.50 -17.58 -14.15
CA LEU A 70 16.43 -16.51 -13.15
C LEU A 70 15.29 -16.71 -12.15
N GLU A 71 14.13 -17.21 -12.57
CA GLU A 71 13.00 -17.59 -11.69
C GLU A 71 13.44 -18.67 -10.69
N GLU A 72 14.22 -19.66 -11.13
CA GLU A 72 14.78 -20.70 -10.27
C GLU A 72 15.85 -20.13 -9.30
N GLN A 73 16.75 -19.26 -9.79
CA GLN A 73 17.75 -18.58 -8.94
C GLN A 73 17.14 -17.63 -7.89
N VAL A 74 16.07 -16.91 -8.23
CA VAL A 74 15.34 -16.06 -7.27
C VAL A 74 14.73 -16.92 -6.18
N LYS A 75 14.09 -18.04 -6.54
CA LYS A 75 13.50 -18.97 -5.56
C LYS A 75 14.54 -19.63 -4.64
N ASP A 76 15.70 -20.00 -5.18
CA ASP A 76 16.82 -20.49 -4.36
C ASP A 76 17.33 -19.39 -3.40
N LEU A 77 17.36 -18.12 -3.84
CA LEU A 77 17.73 -16.98 -2.99
C LEU A 77 16.67 -16.66 -1.93
N GLU A 78 15.38 -16.73 -2.24
CA GLU A 78 14.26 -16.64 -1.28
C GLU A 78 14.41 -17.72 -0.21
N THR A 79 14.59 -18.97 -0.63
CA THR A 79 14.80 -20.12 0.29
C THR A 79 16.04 -19.92 1.17
N ILE A 80 17.13 -19.34 0.63
CA ILE A 80 18.34 -19.00 1.40
C ILE A 80 18.06 -17.84 2.37
N LEU A 81 17.21 -16.87 2.01
CA LEU A 81 16.80 -15.79 2.90
C LEU A 81 16.02 -16.34 4.11
N ASP A 82 15.00 -17.17 3.86
CA ASP A 82 14.19 -17.81 4.90
C ASP A 82 15.06 -18.62 5.89
N ASN A 83 16.04 -19.37 5.37
CA ASN A 83 16.97 -20.17 6.18
C ASN A 83 18.03 -19.31 6.91
N ILE A 84 18.33 -18.09 6.41
CA ILE A 84 19.14 -17.12 7.14
C ILE A 84 18.32 -16.54 8.28
N ASP A 85 17.08 -16.13 8.03
CA ASP A 85 16.18 -15.58 9.05
C ASP A 85 15.96 -16.56 10.21
N GLU A 86 15.58 -17.82 9.92
CA GLU A 86 15.47 -18.89 10.93
C GLU A 86 16.78 -19.18 11.69
N SER A 87 17.96 -18.89 11.12
CA SER A 87 19.27 -19.15 11.74
C SER A 87 19.94 -17.91 12.34
N THR A 88 19.38 -16.72 12.12
CA THR A 88 19.75 -15.47 12.78
C THR A 88 18.56 -14.89 13.54
N ASP A 89 18.14 -15.59 14.60
CA ASP A 89 17.41 -15.05 15.76
C ASP A 89 18.29 -14.05 16.53
N ILE A 90 18.62 -12.97 15.81
CA ILE A 90 19.28 -11.72 16.22
C ILE A 90 18.51 -10.56 15.57
N GLY A 91 17.26 -10.81 15.12
CA GLY A 91 16.34 -9.78 14.68
C GLY A 91 16.20 -8.76 15.80
N LEU A 92 16.62 -7.53 15.53
CA LEU A 92 16.50 -6.47 16.52
C LEU A 92 15.03 -6.10 16.63
N HIS A 93 14.47 -6.26 17.83
CA HIS A 93 13.08 -5.97 18.13
C HIS A 93 12.97 -4.81 19.12
N PHE A 94 12.01 -3.90 18.88
CA PHE A 94 11.50 -3.03 19.93
C PHE A 94 10.68 -3.88 20.89
N MET A 95 10.96 -3.72 22.18
CA MET A 95 10.36 -4.49 23.27
C MET A 95 9.56 -3.53 24.16
N GLN A 96 8.27 -3.36 23.87
CA GLN A 96 7.40 -2.49 24.67
C GLN A 96 6.64 -3.33 25.70
N ASN A 97 6.58 -2.85 26.95
CA ASN A 97 5.79 -3.46 27.99
C ASN A 97 4.56 -2.63 28.32
N ILE A 98 3.38 -3.25 28.29
CA ILE A 98 2.10 -2.61 28.57
C ILE A 98 1.38 -3.41 29.65
N ILE A 99 0.93 -2.72 30.69
CA ILE A 99 -0.07 -3.20 31.64
C ILE A 99 -1.43 -2.73 31.16
N PHE A 100 -2.38 -3.66 31.09
CA PHE A 100 -3.76 -3.38 30.76
C PHE A 100 -4.69 -4.30 31.55
N ASP A 101 -5.94 -3.90 31.72
CA ASP A 101 -6.93 -4.64 32.50
C ASP A 101 -8.08 -5.13 31.61
N THR A 102 -8.57 -6.33 31.93
CA THR A 102 -9.80 -6.94 31.39
C THR A 102 -10.84 -7.09 32.51
N ASN A 103 -12.00 -7.65 32.15
CA ASN A 103 -13.15 -7.86 33.01
C ASN A 103 -13.55 -6.55 33.72
N TYR A 104 -13.80 -5.52 32.91
CA TYR A 104 -14.19 -4.16 33.28
C TYR A 104 -13.26 -3.44 34.27
N GLY A 105 -11.98 -3.83 34.30
CA GLY A 105 -10.95 -3.29 35.19
C GLY A 105 -10.69 -4.13 36.44
N THR A 106 -10.98 -5.44 36.41
CA THR A 106 -10.80 -6.33 37.57
C THR A 106 -9.70 -7.38 37.42
N GLU A 107 -9.22 -7.63 36.19
CA GLU A 107 -8.17 -8.63 35.89
C GLU A 107 -7.03 -7.98 35.10
N GLY A 108 -5.91 -7.67 35.78
CA GLY A 108 -4.76 -6.98 35.19
C GLY A 108 -3.72 -7.91 34.56
N TRP A 109 -3.26 -7.57 33.35
CA TRP A 109 -2.30 -8.31 32.52
C TRP A 109 -1.01 -7.53 32.27
N ASN A 110 0.05 -8.24 31.87
CA ASN A 110 1.33 -7.65 31.48
C ASN A 110 1.76 -8.23 30.12
N TYR A 111 1.77 -7.40 29.09
CA TYR A 111 2.05 -7.79 27.71
C TYR A 111 3.41 -7.24 27.27
N TRP A 112 4.25 -8.12 26.73
CA TRP A 112 5.51 -7.76 26.08
C TRP A 112 5.31 -7.82 24.56
N ILE A 113 5.07 -6.66 23.96
CA ILE A 113 4.97 -6.52 22.51
C ILE A 113 6.38 -6.56 21.94
N GLN A 114 6.57 -7.35 20.89
CA GLN A 114 7.81 -7.45 20.13
C GLN A 114 7.53 -6.93 18.72
N VAL A 115 8.25 -5.91 18.27
CA VAL A 115 8.11 -5.35 16.93
C VAL A 115 9.47 -5.37 16.22
N PRO A 116 9.62 -6.03 15.06
CA PRO A 116 10.85 -5.98 14.28
C PRO A 116 11.27 -4.54 13.99
N PHE A 117 12.55 -4.22 14.14
CA PHE A 117 13.10 -2.89 13.84
C PHE A 117 12.76 -2.43 12.42
N GLU A 118 12.74 -3.35 11.46
CA GLU A 118 12.37 -3.07 10.08
C GLU A 118 10.92 -2.60 9.91
N ASN A 119 9.97 -3.12 10.69
CA ASN A 119 8.57 -2.65 10.66
C ASN A 119 8.48 -1.21 11.17
N TYR A 120 9.14 -0.91 12.30
CA TYR A 120 9.21 0.46 12.81
C TYR A 120 9.87 1.42 11.80
N PHE A 121 11.04 1.05 11.25
CA PHE A 121 11.73 1.89 10.27
C PHE A 121 11.02 1.98 8.91
N TYR A 122 10.21 0.98 8.53
CA TYR A 122 9.33 1.06 7.36
C TYR A 122 8.33 2.19 7.51
N PHE A 123 7.57 2.22 8.61
CA PHE A 123 6.65 3.31 8.91
C PHE A 123 7.41 4.64 9.08
N ARG A 124 8.43 4.69 9.97
CA ARG A 124 9.14 5.93 10.35
C ARG A 124 9.90 6.62 9.21
N LEU A 125 10.34 5.89 8.17
CA LEU A 125 11.25 6.42 7.14
C LEU A 125 10.73 6.31 5.69
N TYR A 126 9.69 5.51 5.42
CA TYR A 126 9.23 5.23 4.05
C TYR A 126 7.73 5.45 3.83
N GLN A 127 6.93 5.73 4.86
CA GLN A 127 5.54 6.20 4.69
C GLN A 127 5.47 7.74 4.70
N ASP A 128 4.28 8.30 4.51
CA ASP A 128 4.07 9.76 4.35
C ASP A 128 3.42 10.34 5.61
N HIS A 129 4.15 11.18 6.33
CA HIS A 129 3.67 11.88 7.53
C HIS A 129 3.01 13.23 7.25
N THR A 130 2.65 13.57 5.99
CA THR A 130 2.06 14.88 5.67
C THR A 130 0.55 14.96 5.94
N VAL A 131 0.14 16.01 6.67
CA VAL A 131 -1.26 16.24 7.11
C VAL A 131 -1.84 17.52 6.53
N GLN A 132 -3.06 17.47 5.98
CA GLN A 132 -3.74 18.65 5.44
C GLN A 132 -4.52 19.39 6.54
N ARG A 133 -3.83 20.15 7.39
CA ARG A 133 -4.42 20.95 8.49
C ARG A 133 -5.19 22.21 8.04
N SER A 134 -5.89 22.18 6.88
CA SER A 134 -6.57 23.33 6.26
C SER A 134 -7.98 23.63 6.81
N SER A 135 -8.67 22.60 7.31
CA SER A 135 -9.86 22.65 8.15
C SER A 135 -9.92 21.38 9.01
N TYR A 136 -10.79 21.33 10.02
CA TYR A 136 -10.98 20.10 10.80
C TYR A 136 -11.48 18.93 9.94
N THR A 137 -12.24 19.19 8.87
CA THR A 137 -12.62 18.14 7.89
C THR A 137 -11.40 17.62 7.14
N THR A 138 -10.51 18.49 6.63
CA THR A 138 -9.32 17.99 5.92
C THR A 138 -8.30 17.35 6.86
N LEU A 139 -8.30 17.74 8.14
CA LEU A 139 -7.53 17.09 9.20
C LEU A 139 -8.02 15.67 9.46
N ALA A 140 -9.33 15.48 9.70
CA ALA A 140 -9.94 14.16 9.94
C ALA A 140 -9.60 13.18 8.79
N ASN A 141 -9.89 13.57 7.55
CA ASN A 141 -9.55 12.83 6.33
C ASN A 141 -8.04 12.68 6.06
N SER A 142 -7.16 13.36 6.83
CA SER A 142 -5.71 13.15 6.76
C SER A 142 -5.24 12.13 7.81
N ILE A 143 -5.73 12.24 9.05
CA ILE A 143 -5.41 11.35 10.17
C ILE A 143 -5.82 9.89 9.87
N GLU A 144 -6.91 9.68 9.14
CA GLU A 144 -7.35 8.36 8.65
C GLU A 144 -6.23 7.55 7.96
N ASN A 145 -5.36 8.20 7.18
CA ASN A 145 -4.30 7.55 6.40
C ASN A 145 -3.14 6.98 7.25
N PHE A 146 -3.16 7.24 8.56
CA PHE A 146 -2.22 6.69 9.54
C PHE A 146 -2.75 5.41 10.18
N CYS A 147 -4.04 5.12 10.07
CA CYS A 147 -4.63 3.89 10.57
C CYS A 147 -4.13 2.68 9.77
N ASN A 148 -3.85 1.56 10.44
CA ASN A 148 -3.32 0.36 9.80
C ASN A 148 -3.62 -0.91 10.61
N ALA A 149 -4.63 -1.67 10.19
CA ALA A 149 -5.09 -2.86 10.90
C ALA A 149 -4.07 -3.99 10.82
N SER A 150 -3.45 -4.18 9.64
CA SER A 150 -2.54 -5.29 9.37
C SER A 150 -1.33 -5.34 10.32
N SER A 151 -0.86 -4.18 10.77
CA SER A 151 0.32 -4.06 11.64
C SER A 151 0.05 -4.42 13.12
N VAL A 152 -1.20 -4.34 13.57
CA VAL A 152 -1.59 -4.52 15.00
C VAL A 152 -2.52 -5.70 15.26
N TYR A 153 -2.97 -6.42 14.22
CA TYR A 153 -3.85 -7.60 14.32
C TYR A 153 -3.51 -8.57 15.46
N PHE A 154 -2.26 -9.03 15.54
CA PHE A 154 -1.84 -9.99 16.56
C PHE A 154 -1.90 -9.43 17.99
N MET A 155 -1.84 -8.10 18.16
CA MET A 155 -1.91 -7.43 19.46
C MET A 155 -3.35 -7.37 19.96
N ALA A 156 -4.29 -6.96 19.09
CA ALA A 156 -5.72 -6.99 19.38
C ALA A 156 -6.22 -8.43 19.64
N GLN A 157 -5.79 -9.40 18.84
CA GLN A 157 -6.05 -10.83 19.11
C GLN A 157 -5.48 -11.30 20.45
N THR A 158 -4.29 -10.82 20.86
CA THR A 158 -3.71 -11.17 22.17
C THR A 158 -4.54 -10.62 23.34
N VAL A 159 -5.13 -9.43 23.20
CA VAL A 159 -6.07 -8.87 24.19
C VAL A 159 -7.35 -9.71 24.26
N ILE A 160 -7.97 -10.01 23.12
CA ILE A 160 -9.19 -10.83 23.05
C ILE A 160 -8.95 -12.23 23.65
N GLU A 161 -7.78 -12.83 23.43
CA GLU A 161 -7.47 -14.17 23.98
C GLU A 161 -7.37 -14.20 25.51
N VAL A 162 -7.12 -13.07 26.18
CA VAL A 162 -7.17 -12.99 27.65
C VAL A 162 -8.51 -12.53 28.23
N CYS A 163 -9.41 -11.94 27.43
CA CYS A 163 -10.77 -11.59 27.87
C CYS A 163 -11.58 -12.83 28.33
N SER A 164 -12.30 -12.68 29.45
CA SER A 164 -13.02 -13.78 30.13
C SER A 164 -14.25 -14.28 29.36
N ASP A 165 -14.95 -13.39 28.65
CA ASP A 165 -15.86 -13.74 27.56
C ASP A 165 -15.32 -13.12 26.27
N LYS A 166 -15.43 -13.85 25.16
CA LYS A 166 -14.98 -13.47 23.81
C LYS A 166 -16.14 -13.07 22.89
N ASN A 167 -17.34 -12.95 23.47
CA ASN A 167 -18.58 -12.53 22.82
C ASN A 167 -19.18 -11.29 23.50
N ASP A 168 -18.45 -10.69 24.46
CA ASP A 168 -18.80 -9.42 25.09
C ASP A 168 -18.02 -8.30 24.36
N ASP A 169 -18.69 -7.70 23.38
CA ASP A 169 -18.13 -6.63 22.56
C ASP A 169 -17.84 -5.35 23.37
N GLU A 170 -18.59 -5.09 24.45
CA GLU A 170 -18.35 -3.95 25.34
C GLU A 170 -17.06 -4.19 26.14
N GLU A 171 -16.85 -5.38 26.69
CA GLU A 171 -15.60 -5.76 27.37
C GLU A 171 -14.39 -5.73 26.42
N ILE A 172 -14.49 -6.31 25.22
CA ILE A 172 -13.38 -6.33 24.25
C ILE A 172 -12.95 -4.91 23.88
N CYS A 173 -13.92 -4.02 23.61
CA CYS A 173 -13.62 -2.62 23.32
C CYS A 173 -13.03 -1.89 24.53
N ASN A 174 -13.53 -2.15 25.76
CA ASN A 174 -12.96 -1.56 26.98
C ASN A 174 -11.55 -2.07 27.31
N ALA A 175 -11.24 -3.34 27.06
CA ALA A 175 -9.90 -3.91 27.25
C ALA A 175 -8.87 -3.33 26.26
N ILE A 176 -9.26 -3.17 24.99
CA ILE A 176 -8.44 -2.52 23.96
C ILE A 176 -8.31 -1.02 24.24
N LEU A 177 -9.33 -0.37 24.79
CA LEU A 177 -9.28 1.03 25.23
C LEU A 177 -8.33 1.21 26.41
N ASN A 178 -8.41 0.33 27.41
CA ASN A 178 -7.49 0.31 28.54
C ASN A 178 -6.03 0.06 28.08
N LEU A 179 -5.78 -0.79 27.07
CA LEU A 179 -4.43 -1.02 26.51
C LEU A 179 -3.77 0.29 26.02
N VAL A 180 -4.52 1.18 25.36
CA VAL A 180 -3.97 2.42 24.77
C VAL A 180 -3.92 3.60 25.75
N GLN A 181 -4.72 3.58 26.83
CA GLN A 181 -4.82 4.66 27.80
C GLN A 181 -3.56 4.83 28.66
N ASP A 182 -3.17 6.08 28.94
CA ASP A 182 -2.07 6.38 29.85
C ASP A 182 -2.47 6.14 31.31
N LYS A 183 -1.73 5.24 31.97
CA LYS A 183 -1.89 4.85 33.39
C LYS A 183 -0.97 5.65 34.32
N GLY A 184 -0.50 6.80 33.85
CA GLY A 184 0.33 7.75 34.56
C GLY A 184 1.77 7.30 34.79
N ASN A 185 2.54 8.20 35.40
CA ASN A 185 3.97 8.01 35.63
C ASN A 185 4.28 6.69 36.37
N PHE A 186 5.29 5.98 35.87
CA PHE A 186 5.84 4.72 36.40
C PHE A 186 5.02 3.44 36.13
N THR A 187 3.84 3.52 35.51
CA THR A 187 3.12 2.35 35.00
C THR A 187 3.55 2.06 33.55
N PRO A 188 4.05 0.86 33.19
CA PRO A 188 4.31 0.51 31.79
C PRO A 188 3.00 0.53 31.00
N CYS A 189 2.85 1.48 30.07
CA CYS A 189 1.68 1.64 29.21
C CYS A 189 2.06 2.44 27.95
N ILE A 190 1.08 2.80 27.12
CA ILE A 190 1.25 3.85 26.11
C ILE A 190 1.00 5.18 26.81
N HIS A 191 2.05 5.97 27.01
CA HIS A 191 1.92 7.27 27.70
C HIS A 191 1.27 8.34 26.82
N TYR A 192 0.77 9.40 27.45
CA TYR A 192 0.42 10.65 26.76
C TYR A 192 1.68 11.52 26.64
N ILE A 193 2.05 11.83 25.40
CA ILE A 193 3.24 12.62 25.06
C ILE A 193 2.79 13.73 24.10
N SER A 194 2.70 14.96 24.60
CA SER A 194 2.40 16.14 23.79
C SER A 194 3.61 16.49 22.91
N GLU A 195 3.40 16.61 21.60
CA GLU A 195 4.48 16.90 20.64
C GLU A 195 4.54 18.40 20.31
N GLU A 196 5.67 18.90 19.76
CA GLU A 196 5.83 20.32 19.37
C GLU A 196 5.43 20.60 17.90
N ASP A 197 5.42 19.57 17.06
CA ASP A 197 5.24 19.63 15.61
C ASP A 197 3.96 18.95 15.09
N ASP A 198 3.12 18.38 15.98
CA ASP A 198 1.72 18.00 15.66
C ASP A 198 1.68 16.99 14.49
N MET A 199 2.56 15.98 14.51
CA MET A 199 2.80 15.03 13.42
C MET A 199 2.36 13.61 13.78
N PRO A 200 1.17 13.15 13.31
CA PRO A 200 0.58 11.89 13.71
C PRO A 200 1.42 10.68 13.32
N LYS A 201 1.26 9.62 14.11
CA LYS A 201 2.04 8.38 14.05
C LYS A 201 1.20 7.21 13.55
N TYR A 202 1.82 6.34 12.76
CA TYR A 202 1.27 5.01 12.52
C TYR A 202 1.25 4.20 13.83
N PRO A 203 0.30 3.27 14.05
CA PRO A 203 0.16 2.50 15.29
C PRO A 203 1.46 1.90 15.82
N ILE A 204 2.31 1.38 14.92
CA ILE A 204 3.63 0.83 15.22
C ILE A 204 4.60 1.87 15.80
N GLU A 205 4.60 3.10 15.30
CA GLU A 205 5.43 4.18 15.86
C GLU A 205 4.96 4.51 17.29
N THR A 206 3.66 4.68 17.53
CA THR A 206 3.08 4.93 18.87
C THR A 206 3.45 3.83 19.88
N ILE A 207 3.48 2.57 19.44
CA ILE A 207 3.89 1.43 20.28
C ILE A 207 5.40 1.44 20.53
N CYS A 208 6.23 1.63 19.51
CA CYS A 208 7.69 1.54 19.61
C CYS A 208 8.33 2.76 20.30
N GLU A 209 7.72 3.94 20.19
CA GLU A 209 8.11 5.14 20.93
C GLU A 209 7.48 5.20 22.34
N GLY A 210 6.51 4.32 22.61
CA GLY A 210 5.89 4.14 23.94
C GLY A 210 4.85 5.20 24.31
N GLY A 211 4.40 6.01 23.35
CA GLY A 211 3.45 7.10 23.57
C GLY A 211 3.26 8.02 22.37
N GLY A 212 2.28 8.91 22.54
CA GLY A 212 1.83 9.92 21.58
C GLY A 212 0.74 10.77 22.23
N ASP A 213 0.13 11.69 21.51
CA ASP A 213 -0.97 12.53 22.03
C ASP A 213 -2.36 12.01 21.61
N CYS A 214 -3.33 12.91 21.39
CA CYS A 214 -4.74 12.54 21.27
C CYS A 214 -5.06 11.82 19.95
N GLU A 215 -4.51 12.26 18.82
CA GLU A 215 -4.67 11.56 17.55
C GLU A 215 -3.92 10.23 17.53
N ASP A 216 -2.66 10.17 17.97
CA ASP A 216 -1.85 8.93 17.96
C ASP A 216 -2.51 7.77 18.70
N LYS A 217 -3.05 8.07 19.90
CA LYS A 217 -3.72 7.08 20.76
C LYS A 217 -5.07 6.68 20.18
N SER A 218 -5.74 7.60 19.46
CA SER A 218 -6.97 7.32 18.72
C SER A 218 -6.71 6.45 17.48
N ILE A 219 -5.70 6.78 16.67
CA ILE A 219 -5.24 6.02 15.49
C ILE A 219 -4.90 4.57 15.89
N LEU A 220 -4.12 4.41 16.97
CA LEU A 220 -3.76 3.10 17.52
C LEU A 220 -4.99 2.30 17.95
N PHE A 221 -5.92 2.93 18.68
CA PHE A 221 -7.16 2.29 19.15
C PHE A 221 -8.06 1.82 18.01
N VAL A 222 -8.37 2.69 17.04
CA VAL A 222 -9.22 2.31 15.90
C VAL A 222 -8.55 1.23 15.04
N SER A 223 -7.23 1.32 14.83
CA SER A 223 -6.49 0.29 14.08
C SER A 223 -6.52 -1.08 14.77
N LEU A 224 -6.45 -1.13 16.10
CA LEU A 224 -6.60 -2.36 16.88
C LEU A 224 -8.00 -2.96 16.71
N LEU A 225 -9.05 -2.14 16.83
CA LEU A 225 -10.45 -2.57 16.70
C LEU A 225 -10.84 -3.02 15.29
N GLU A 226 -10.48 -2.24 14.27
CA GLU A 226 -10.72 -2.56 12.86
C GLU A 226 -10.02 -3.86 12.45
N SER A 227 -8.80 -4.10 12.97
CA SER A 227 -8.07 -5.34 12.68
C SER A 227 -8.79 -6.62 13.10
N VAL A 228 -9.70 -6.53 14.08
CA VAL A 228 -10.48 -7.66 14.58
C VAL A 228 -11.98 -7.57 14.24
N GLY A 229 -12.36 -6.61 13.38
CA GLY A 229 -13.68 -6.54 12.74
C GLY A 229 -14.72 -5.64 13.42
N TYR A 230 -14.31 -4.78 14.35
CA TYR A 230 -15.17 -3.69 14.84
C TYR A 230 -15.15 -2.52 13.88
N ASP A 231 -16.25 -1.77 13.86
CA ASP A 231 -16.55 -0.67 12.93
C ASP A 231 -16.43 0.66 13.69
N THR A 232 -15.52 1.53 13.25
CA THR A 232 -15.04 2.67 14.04
C THR A 232 -15.03 4.00 13.27
N ILE A 233 -14.94 5.09 14.04
CA ILE A 233 -14.73 6.45 13.53
C ILE A 233 -13.68 7.18 14.35
N LEU A 234 -13.01 8.15 13.72
CA LEU A 234 -12.23 9.19 14.40
C LEU A 234 -13.11 10.43 14.58
N ILE A 235 -13.14 10.96 15.81
CA ILE A 235 -13.95 12.12 16.21
C ILE A 235 -13.01 13.25 16.61
N ILE A 236 -12.95 14.28 15.76
CA ILE A 236 -12.13 15.47 15.93
C ILE A 236 -13.01 16.62 16.44
N ILE A 237 -12.56 17.30 17.50
CA ILE A 237 -13.13 18.55 17.99
C ILE A 237 -12.03 19.64 18.05
N PRO A 238 -12.35 20.92 18.28
CA PRO A 238 -11.35 21.99 18.34
C PRO A 238 -10.28 21.79 19.44
N GLY A 239 -9.15 21.18 19.06
CA GLY A 239 -7.99 20.95 19.94
C GLY A 239 -8.01 19.62 20.71
N HIS A 240 -8.77 18.62 20.24
CA HIS A 240 -8.73 17.26 20.79
C HIS A 240 -9.24 16.22 19.76
N CYS A 241 -8.72 14.99 19.85
CA CYS A 241 -9.13 13.85 19.04
C CYS A 241 -9.45 12.65 19.95
N PHE A 242 -10.54 11.95 19.66
CA PHE A 242 -10.94 10.71 20.34
C PHE A 242 -11.64 9.78 19.34
N ALA A 243 -11.91 8.53 19.73
CA ALA A 243 -12.52 7.55 18.84
C ALA A 243 -14.02 7.36 19.12
N GLY A 244 -14.71 6.71 18.17
CA GLY A 244 -16.02 6.12 18.40
C GLY A 244 -16.10 4.70 17.83
N VAL A 245 -16.81 3.80 18.51
CA VAL A 245 -17.01 2.41 18.06
C VAL A 245 -18.51 2.09 17.94
N TYR A 246 -18.91 1.47 16.84
CA TYR A 246 -20.28 0.98 16.68
C TYR A 246 -20.45 -0.34 17.45
N LEU A 247 -21.44 -0.37 18.34
CA LEU A 247 -21.87 -1.55 19.07
C LEU A 247 -23.36 -1.80 18.81
N ALA A 248 -23.74 -3.08 18.71
CA ALA A 248 -25.12 -3.48 18.40
C ALA A 248 -26.10 -3.28 19.57
N GLU A 249 -25.59 -3.23 20.80
CA GLU A 249 -26.32 -2.96 22.04
C GLU A 249 -25.66 -1.75 22.75
N THR A 250 -26.42 -1.02 23.56
CA THR A 250 -25.89 0.15 24.29
C THR A 250 -24.96 -0.28 25.43
N PRO A 251 -23.77 0.35 25.59
CA PRO A 251 -22.88 0.12 26.72
C PRO A 251 -23.57 0.26 28.08
N THR A 252 -23.13 -0.56 29.03
CA THR A 252 -23.71 -0.70 30.37
C THR A 252 -22.80 -0.25 31.50
N TRP A 253 -21.51 -0.03 31.22
CA TRP A 253 -20.49 0.37 32.20
C TRP A 253 -19.98 1.81 32.04
N GLY A 254 -20.30 2.49 30.93
CA GLY A 254 -20.08 3.92 30.70
C GLY A 254 -21.39 4.74 30.66
N ASP A 255 -21.28 6.05 30.49
CA ASP A 255 -22.42 7.00 30.51
C ASP A 255 -23.35 6.91 29.28
N GLY A 256 -22.97 6.17 28.23
CA GLY A 256 -23.78 5.94 27.01
C GLY A 256 -23.75 7.07 25.98
N TRP A 257 -22.72 7.92 25.96
CA TRP A 257 -22.49 8.94 24.94
C TRP A 257 -22.11 8.33 23.59
N TYR A 258 -22.62 8.92 22.50
CA TYR A 258 -22.36 8.47 21.13
C TYR A 258 -22.47 9.60 20.11
N VAL A 259 -21.98 9.33 18.90
CA VAL A 259 -22.21 10.13 17.69
C VAL A 259 -23.06 9.32 16.71
N GLU A 260 -24.15 9.91 16.21
CA GLU A 260 -24.89 9.33 15.08
C GLU A 260 -24.15 9.64 13.77
N TYR A 261 -23.67 8.61 13.08
CA TYR A 261 -22.98 8.74 11.79
C TYR A 261 -23.42 7.63 10.82
N ASN A 262 -23.70 7.98 9.57
CA ASN A 262 -24.19 7.07 8.52
C ASN A 262 -25.38 6.14 8.93
N GLY A 263 -26.16 6.53 9.95
CA GLY A 263 -27.29 5.74 10.48
C GLY A 263 -26.92 4.69 11.53
N LYS A 264 -25.72 4.76 12.11
CA LYS A 264 -25.26 3.98 13.26
C LYS A 264 -24.97 4.89 14.45
N GLU A 265 -24.99 4.32 15.65
CA GLU A 265 -24.61 4.99 16.89
C GLU A 265 -23.18 4.53 17.28
N TYR A 266 -22.21 5.44 17.14
CA TYR A 266 -20.81 5.18 17.50
C TYR A 266 -20.53 5.70 18.91
N TYR A 267 -20.40 4.79 19.88
CA TYR A 267 -20.17 5.12 21.28
C TYR A 267 -18.77 5.68 21.50
N THR A 268 -18.65 6.74 22.29
CA THR A 268 -17.40 7.51 22.40
C THR A 268 -16.34 6.78 23.23
N CYS A 269 -15.08 6.88 22.80
CA CYS A 269 -13.94 6.22 23.41
C CYS A 269 -12.81 7.23 23.62
N GLU A 270 -12.67 7.73 24.85
CA GLU A 270 -11.59 8.63 25.24
C GLU A 270 -10.30 7.84 25.51
N THR A 271 -9.34 7.96 24.59
CA THR A 271 -8.10 7.16 24.56
C THR A 271 -6.96 7.75 25.38
N THR A 272 -7.08 8.99 25.87
CA THR A 272 -5.94 9.73 26.43
C THR A 272 -5.44 9.17 27.76
N MET A 273 -6.32 9.12 28.77
CA MET A 273 -5.99 8.78 30.16
C MET A 273 -6.78 7.55 30.62
N GLU A 274 -6.27 6.81 31.61
CA GLU A 274 -7.03 5.72 32.22
C GLU A 274 -8.35 6.19 32.88
N GLY A 275 -9.32 5.28 32.93
CA GLY A 275 -10.56 5.44 33.70
C GLY A 275 -11.78 5.87 32.91
N TRP A 276 -11.64 6.16 31.61
CA TRP A 276 -12.78 6.30 30.68
C TRP A 276 -13.13 4.96 30.03
N ARG A 277 -14.42 4.73 29.78
CA ARG A 277 -14.96 3.55 29.12
C ARG A 277 -15.62 3.88 27.79
N VAL A 278 -15.98 2.85 27.05
CA VAL A 278 -16.86 2.97 25.87
C VAL A 278 -18.19 3.58 26.30
N GLY A 279 -18.57 4.69 25.67
CA GLY A 279 -19.74 5.49 26.04
C GLY A 279 -19.47 6.61 27.05
N ASP A 280 -18.23 6.83 27.50
CA ASP A 280 -17.90 8.02 28.30
C ASP A 280 -17.45 9.20 27.43
N LEU A 281 -17.71 10.43 27.88
CA LEU A 281 -17.32 11.66 27.19
C LEU A 281 -16.90 12.76 28.18
N PRO A 282 -15.65 13.26 28.12
CA PRO A 282 -15.20 14.36 28.98
C PRO A 282 -16.09 15.59 28.88
N SER A 283 -16.36 16.24 30.02
CA SER A 283 -17.27 17.40 30.10
C SER A 283 -16.79 18.65 29.34
N SER A 284 -15.50 18.71 28.99
CA SER A 284 -14.91 19.69 28.07
C SER A 284 -15.31 19.48 26.60
N SER A 285 -15.56 18.23 26.21
CA SER A 285 -15.88 17.82 24.85
C SER A 285 -17.38 17.92 24.53
N GLN A 286 -18.23 18.04 25.56
CA GLN A 286 -19.69 18.15 25.41
C GLN A 286 -20.10 19.47 24.76
N GLY A 287 -20.95 19.39 23.73
CA GLY A 287 -21.51 20.56 23.03
C GLY A 287 -20.55 21.27 22.06
N GLN A 288 -19.40 20.66 21.76
CA GLN A 288 -18.49 21.13 20.72
C GLN A 288 -19.03 20.81 19.31
N GLU A 289 -18.48 21.49 18.29
CA GLU A 289 -18.67 21.08 16.89
C GLU A 289 -17.77 19.87 16.60
N ILE A 290 -18.37 18.79 16.09
CA ILE A 290 -17.68 17.53 15.79
C ILE A 290 -17.37 17.39 14.30
N TYR A 291 -16.23 16.78 14.01
CA TYR A 291 -15.77 16.44 12.66
C TYR A 291 -15.39 14.96 12.66
N VAL A 292 -16.00 14.18 11.77
CA VAL A 292 -15.89 12.71 11.76
C VAL A 292 -15.12 12.25 10.52
N SER A 293 -14.15 11.34 10.70
CA SER A 293 -13.68 10.47 9.62
C SER A 293 -14.26 9.06 9.83
N GLU A 294 -14.80 8.49 8.76
CA GLU A 294 -14.92 7.04 8.62
C GLU A 294 -13.50 6.45 8.57
N VAL A 295 -13.30 5.22 9.05
CA VAL A 295 -11.97 4.60 9.20
C VAL A 295 -11.90 3.37 8.31
N VAL A 296 -10.81 3.22 7.53
CA VAL A 296 -10.61 2.09 6.60
C VAL A 296 -9.13 1.64 6.65
N CYS A 297 -8.87 0.57 7.40
CA CYS A 297 -7.54 0.14 7.89
C CYS A 297 -6.86 -1.04 7.16
#